data_AF-A0A7Y3ELR4-F1
#
_entry.id   AF-A0A7Y3ELR4-F1
#
_cell.length_a   1.000
_cell.length_b   1.000
_cell.length_c   1.000
_cell.angle_alpha   90.00
_cell.angle_beta   90.00
_cell.angle_gamma   90.00
#
_symmetry.space_group_name_H-M   'P 1'
#
loop_
_entity.id
_entity.type
_entity.pdbx_description
1 polymer ?
#
loop_
_entity_poly.entity_id
_entity_poly.type
_entity_poly.pdbx_seq_one_letter_code
_entity_poly.pdbx_strand_id
1 'polypeptide(L)' 'MKHQFFDEGILAFVRPDAGISLSSEEVMEHCKSIASYKRPQHVEIWPADKELPLTRSTKVDKLKLME' A
#
# COMPACT_ATOMS: atom_id res chain seq x y z
N MET A 1 17.44 26.53 -11.80
CA MET A 1 17.52 25.06 -11.71
C MET A 1 16.11 24.56 -11.49
N LYS A 2 15.51 23.80 -12.43
CA LYS A 2 14.17 23.22 -12.20
C LYS A 2 14.35 22.02 -11.27
N HIS A 3 13.78 22.08 -10.07
CA HIS A 3 13.69 20.91 -9.21
C HIS A 3 12.77 19.88 -9.87
N GLN A 4 13.24 18.65 -10.04
CA GLN A 4 12.37 17.55 -10.44
C GLN A 4 11.45 17.23 -9.26
N PHE A 5 10.15 17.34 -9.47
CA PHE A 5 9.15 16.86 -8.53
C PHE A 5 9.03 15.34 -8.71
N PHE A 6 9.40 14.59 -7.69
CA PHE A 6 9.11 13.17 -7.58
C PHE A 6 7.82 13.05 -6.76
N ASP A 7 6.68 13.48 -7.32
CA ASP A 7 5.37 13.41 -6.67
C ASP A 7 4.82 11.97 -6.69
N GLU A 8 5.65 10.99 -6.35
CA GLU A 8 5.17 9.63 -6.10
C GLU A 8 4.56 9.62 -4.71
N GLY A 9 3.23 9.67 -4.67
CA GLY A 9 2.49 9.57 -3.43
C GLY A 9 2.80 8.26 -2.69
N ILE A 10 2.68 8.27 -1.37
CA ILE A 10 2.85 7.05 -0.57
C ILE A 10 1.60 6.19 -0.80
N LEU A 11 1.78 5.02 -1.40
CA LEU A 11 0.71 4.05 -1.63
C LEU A 11 0.88 2.87 -0.66
N ALA A 12 -0.23 2.36 -0.14
CA ALA A 12 -0.25 1.16 0.69
C ALA A 12 -1.14 0.08 0.06
N PHE A 13 -0.57 -1.10 -0.16
CA PHE A 13 -1.31 -2.30 -0.54
C PHE A 13 -1.40 -3.21 0.68
N VAL A 14 -2.61 -3.45 1.18
CA VAL A 14 -2.82 -4.15 2.45
C VAL A 14 -3.68 -5.37 2.21
N ARG A 15 -3.11 -6.55 2.41
CA ARG A 15 -3.87 -7.82 2.40
C ARG A 15 -4.32 -8.14 3.83
N PRO A 16 -5.64 -8.22 4.10
CA PRO A 16 -6.11 -8.68 5.40
C PRO A 16 -5.91 -10.19 5.54
N ASP A 17 -5.81 -10.65 6.79
CA ASP A 17 -5.83 -12.07 7.11
C ASP A 17 -7.17 -12.70 6.71
N ALA A 18 -7.17 -14.01 6.50
CA ALA A 18 -8.36 -14.73 6.08
C ALA A 18 -9.51 -14.56 7.09
N GLY A 19 -10.68 -14.16 6.60
CA GLY A 19 -11.88 -13.92 7.43
C GLY A 19 -11.91 -12.57 8.14
N ILE A 20 -10.87 -11.74 7.98
CA ILE A 20 -10.87 -10.36 8.48
C ILE A 20 -11.41 -9.43 7.40
N SER A 21 -12.42 -8.65 7.77
CA SER A 21 -12.86 -7.49 6.99
C SER A 21 -12.02 -6.29 7.41
N LEU A 22 -11.45 -5.59 6.44
CA LEU A 22 -10.64 -4.39 6.66
C LEU A 22 -10.98 -3.37 5.58
N SER A 23 -11.27 -2.14 5.97
CA SER A 23 -11.50 -1.02 5.04
C SER A 23 -10.27 -0.13 4.91
N SER A 24 -10.18 0.60 3.79
CA SER A 24 -9.12 1.58 3.57
C SER A 24 -9.19 2.73 4.59
N GLU A 25 -10.40 3.13 5.03
CA GLU A 25 -10.61 4.15 6.05
C GLU A 25 -10.05 3.72 7.41
N GLU A 26 -10.24 2.47 7.80
CA GLU A 26 -9.69 1.93 9.07
C GLU A 26 -8.16 1.98 9.07
N VAL A 27 -7.52 1.64 7.94
CA VAL A 27 -6.06 1.74 7.78
C VAL A 27 -5.61 3.20 7.83
N MET A 28 -6.31 4.10 7.13
CA MET A 28 -5.99 5.53 7.12
C MET A 28 -6.14 6.16 8.51
N GLU A 29 -7.16 5.77 9.27
CA GLU A 29 -7.35 6.19 10.65
C GLU A 29 -6.18 5.73 11.53
N HIS A 30 -5.77 4.46 11.40
CA HIS A 30 -4.61 3.92 12.11
C HIS A 30 -3.32 4.70 11.79
N CYS A 31 -3.13 5.10 10.52
CA CYS A 31 -1.99 5.90 10.09
C CYS A 31 -1.95 7.33 10.67
N LYS A 32 -3.00 7.82 11.33
CA LYS A 32 -2.91 9.09 12.08
C LYS A 32 -1.92 9.03 13.24
N SER A 33 -1.59 7.83 13.72
CA SER A 33 -0.57 7.61 14.76
C SER A 33 0.87 7.92 14.32
N ILE A 34 1.14 8.01 13.02
CA ILE A 34 2.46 8.36 12.46
C ILE A 34 2.48 9.79 11.90
N ALA A 35 3.70 10.32 11.69
CA ALA A 35 3.92 11.65 11.13
C ALA A 35 3.24 11.81 9.77
N SER A 36 2.64 12.98 9.52
CA SER A 36 1.77 13.25 8.36
C SER A 36 2.42 12.94 7.01
N TYR A 37 3.70 13.29 6.83
CA TYR A 37 4.43 13.05 5.59
C TYR A 37 4.74 11.57 5.30
N LYS A 38 4.50 10.66 6.25
CA LYS A 38 4.65 9.21 6.07
C LYS A 38 3.33 8.50 5.80
N ARG A 39 2.20 9.21 5.92
CA ARG A 39 0.88 8.61 5.78
C ARG A 39 0.63 8.30 4.30
N PRO A 40 0.01 7.15 3.99
CA PRO A 40 -0.39 6.87 2.64
C PRO A 40 -1.42 7.90 2.15
N GLN A 41 -1.33 8.22 0.87
CA GLN A 41 -2.31 9.05 0.15
C GLN A 41 -3.42 8.17 -0.45
N HIS A 42 -3.14 6.88 -0.64
CA HIS A 42 -4.09 5.89 -1.10
C HIS A 42 -3.78 4.53 -0.46
N VAL A 43 -4.83 3.82 -0.08
CA VAL A 43 -4.78 2.47 0.48
C VAL A 43 -5.65 1.56 -0.40
N GLU A 44 -5.02 0.54 -0.99
CA GLU A 44 -5.69 -0.52 -1.72
C GLU A 44 -5.80 -1.76 -0.83
N ILE A 45 -7.02 -2.23 -0.60
CA ILE A 45 -7.27 -3.45 0.17
C ILE A 45 -7.18 -4.64 -0.78
N TRP A 46 -6.13 -5.44 -0.62
CA TRP A 46 -5.90 -6.62 -1.43
C TRP A 46 -6.90 -7.73 -1.07
N PRO A 47 -7.42 -8.49 -2.05
CA PRO A 47 -8.30 -9.62 -1.76
C PRO A 47 -7.62 -10.64 -0.84
N ALA A 48 -8.30 -11.06 0.23
CA ALA A 48 -7.74 -11.96 1.24
C ALA A 48 -7.34 -13.33 0.65
N ASP A 49 -8.05 -13.78 -0.37
CA ASP A 49 -7.86 -15.03 -1.10
C ASP A 49 -6.76 -14.97 -2.18
N LYS A 50 -6.21 -13.77 -2.46
CA LYS A 50 -5.19 -13.56 -3.47
C LYS A 50 -3.83 -13.29 -2.82
N GLU A 51 -2.79 -13.95 -3.31
CA GLU A 51 -1.42 -13.62 -2.90
C GLU A 51 -0.96 -12.28 -3.49
N LEU A 52 -0.05 -11.61 -2.79
CA LEU A 52 0.68 -10.49 -3.37
C LEU A 52 1.56 -11.01 -4.51
N PRO A 53 1.72 -10.26 -5.61
CA PRO A 53 2.58 -10.69 -6.70
C PRO A 53 4.02 -10.83 -6.18
N LEU A 54 4.66 -11.95 -6.50
CA LEU A 54 6.04 -12.24 -6.09
C LEU A 54 6.98 -12.29 -7.30
N THR A 55 8.22 -11.88 -7.08
CA THR A 55 9.33 -12.09 -8.00
C THR A 55 9.79 -13.55 -7.95
N ARG A 56 10.66 -13.94 -8.89
CA ARG A 56 11.30 -15.28 -8.89
C ARG A 56 12.12 -15.56 -7.63
N SER A 57 12.53 -14.52 -6.90
CA SER A 57 13.28 -14.60 -5.64
C SER A 57 12.38 -14.37 -4.41
N THR A 58 11.09 -14.66 -4.55
CA THR A 58 10.09 -14.69 -3.45
C THR A 58 9.94 -13.37 -2.68
N LYS A 59 10.28 -12.24 -3.31
CA LYS A 59 10.00 -10.90 -2.78
C LYS A 59 8.74 -10.35 -3.42
N VAL A 60 8.07 -9.40 -2.76
CA VAL A 60 6.94 -8.68 -3.37
C VAL A 60 7.40 -7.95 -4.64
N ASP A 61 6.70 -8.20 -5.74
CA ASP A 61 6.92 -7.58 -7.04
C ASP A 61 6.20 -6.23 -7.10
N LYS A 62 6.95 -5.17 -6.84
CA LYS A 62 6.42 -3.80 -6.76
C LYS A 62 5.91 -3.28 -8.11
N LEU A 63 6.47 -3.74 -9.23
CA LEU A 63 6.07 -3.27 -10.55
C LEU A 63 4.65 -3.76 -10.86
N LYS A 64 4.37 -5.03 -10.54
CA LYS A 64 3.03 -5.64 -10.70
C LYS A 64 1.98 -5.12 -9.72
N LEU A 65 2.39 -4.47 -8.63
CA LEU A 65 1.45 -3.78 -7.75
C LEU A 65 0.98 -2.44 -8.33
N MET A 66 1.73 -1.87 -9.27
CA MET A 66 1.47 -0.54 -9.87
C MET A 66 0.82 -0.61 -11.26
N GLU A 67 0.57 -1.82 -11.78
CA GLU A 67 -0.18 -2.09 -13.02
C GLU A 67 -1.69 -2.08 -12.78
#